data_AF-A0A9E0WGZ9-F1
#
_entry.id   AF-A0A9E0WGZ9-F1
#
_cell.length_a   1.000
_cell.length_b   1.000
_cell.length_c   1.000
_cell.angle_alpha   90.00
_cell.angle_beta   90.00
_cell.angle_gamma   90.00
#
_symmetry.space_group_name_H-M   'P 1'
#
loop_
_entity.id
_entity.type
_entity.pdbx_description
1 polymer ?
#
loop_
_entity_poly.entity_id
_entity_poly.type
_entity_poly.pdbx_seq_one_letter_code
_entity_poly.pdbx_strand_id
1 'polypeptide(L)' 'MSFLTAALFFGLGLLANSKLGTVRKDKRPHKLPWGLIMVGCVFGIFLVVVHVMNLVGVETGPEHGMFGRF' A
#
# COMPACT_ATOMS: atom_id res chain seq x y z
N MET A 1 -4.17 10.22 12.54
CA MET A 1 -4.60 8.85 12.17
C MET A 1 -3.83 8.30 10.97
N SER A 2 -3.67 9.06 9.88
CA SER A 2 -3.07 8.59 8.62
C SER A 2 -1.62 8.11 8.70
N PHE A 3 -0.77 8.72 9.53
CA PHE A 3 0.65 8.33 9.68
C PHE A 3 0.84 6.94 10.29
N LEU A 4 0.00 6.58 11.28
CA LEU A 4 0.03 5.25 11.91
C LEU A 4 -0.36 4.16 10.91
N THR A 5 -1.39 4.43 10.10
CA THR A 5 -1.82 3.55 9.01
C THR A 5 -0.72 3.36 7.96
N ALA A 6 0.00 4.42 7.60
CA ALA A 6 1.13 4.36 6.68
C ALA A 6 2.26 3.45 7.22
N ALA A 7 2.65 3.65 8.48
CA ALA A 7 3.69 2.86 9.12
C ALA A 7 3.31 1.36 9.20
N LEU A 8 2.04 1.06 9.47
CA LEU A 8 1.53 -0.30 9.52
C LEU A 8 1.59 -0.98 8.15
N PHE A 9 1.10 -0.33 7.10
CA PHE A 9 1.20 -0.87 5.74
C PHE A 9 2.64 -1.00 5.25
N PHE A 10 3.52 -0.07 5.62
CA PHE A 10 4.94 -0.17 5.29
C PHE A 10 5.60 -1.37 5.97
N GLY A 11 5.37 -1.56 7.28
CA GLY A 11 5.87 -2.70 8.02
C GLY A 11 5.33 -4.04 7.50
N LEU A 12 4.03 -4.12 7.23
CA LEU A 12 3.41 -5.31 6.62
C LEU A 12 3.92 -5.58 5.21
N GLY A 13 4.17 -4.53 4.41
CA GLY A 13 4.74 -4.65 3.08
C GLY A 13 6.15 -5.23 3.09
N LEU A 14 7.02 -4.73 3.98
CA LEU A 14 8.37 -5.29 4.18
C LEU A 14 8.32 -6.75 4.65
N LEU A 15 7.42 -7.06 5.60
CA LEU A 15 7.22 -8.43 6.06
C LEU A 15 6.74 -9.33 4.91
N ALA A 16 5.73 -8.91 4.15
CA ALA A 16 5.20 -9.66 3.02
C ALA A 16 6.26 -9.88 1.94
N ASN A 17 7.07 -8.86 1.63
CA ASN A 17 8.19 -8.97 0.71
C ASN A 17 9.25 -9.97 1.22
N SER A 18 9.58 -9.95 2.51
CA SER A 18 10.52 -10.90 3.11
C SER A 18 10.05 -12.36 3.04
N LYS A 19 8.74 -12.59 2.88
CA LYS A 19 8.14 -13.92 2.76
C LYS A 19 7.84 -14.32 1.31
N LEU A 20 7.84 -13.37 0.39
CA LEU A 20 7.60 -13.60 -1.03
C LEU A 20 8.75 -14.42 -1.63
N GLY A 21 8.43 -15.46 -2.39
CA GLY A 21 9.43 -16.33 -3.03
C GLY A 21 10.24 -17.22 -2.09
N THR A 22 10.06 -17.10 -0.77
CA THR A 22 10.73 -17.98 0.20
C THR A 22 9.96 -19.29 0.37
N VAL A 23 10.72 -20.39 0.48
CA VAL A 23 10.16 -21.71 0.80
C VAL A 23 10.05 -21.82 2.32
N ARG A 24 8.88 -22.25 2.80
CA ARG A 24 8.64 -22.45 4.22
C ARG A 24 9.60 -23.51 4.77
N LYS A 25 10.01 -23.40 6.03
CA LYS A 25 10.99 -24.32 6.67
C LYS A 25 10.56 -25.80 6.62
N ASP A 26 9.26 -26.07 6.51
CA ASP A 26 8.65 -27.39 6.36
C ASP A 26 8.46 -27.85 4.90
N LYS A 27 9.09 -27.17 3.93
CA LYS A 27 9.01 -27.43 2.47
C LYS A 27 7.59 -27.39 1.87
N ARG A 28 6.60 -26.88 2.61
CA ARG A 28 5.23 -26.71 2.12
C ARG A 28 5.06 -25.34 1.46
N PRO A 29 4.18 -25.22 0.46
CA PRO A 29 3.81 -23.91 -0.07
C PRO A 29 3.24 -23.02 1.05
N HIS A 30 3.53 -21.72 0.98
CA HIS A 30 2.94 -20.75 1.90
C HIS A 30 1.42 -20.71 1.73
N LYS A 31 0.69 -20.82 2.86
CA LYS A 31 -0.78 -20.77 2.88
C LYS A 31 -1.33 -19.37 2.61
N LEU A 32 -0.54 -18.34 2.92
CA LEU A 32 -0.92 -16.95 2.74
C LEU A 32 -0.46 -16.44 1.38
N PRO A 33 -1.31 -15.73 0.62
CA PRO A 33 -0.95 -15.15 -0.65
C PRO A 33 -0.13 -13.87 -0.43
N TRP A 34 1.14 -14.02 -0.08
CA TRP A 34 2.04 -12.89 0.25
C TRP A 34 2.11 -11.83 -0.83
N GLY A 35 1.99 -12.21 -2.11
CA GLY A 35 1.92 -11.27 -3.23
C GLY A 35 0.70 -10.35 -3.15
N LEU A 36 -0.50 -10.90 -2.89
CA LEU A 36 -1.71 -10.10 -2.68
C LEU A 36 -1.61 -9.19 -1.46
N ILE A 37 -1.02 -9.68 -0.38
CA ILE A 37 -0.79 -8.88 0.83
C ILE A 37 0.14 -7.71 0.54
N MET A 38 1.22 -7.95 -0.21
CA MET A 38 2.16 -6.90 -0.62
C MET A 38 1.47 -5.84 -1.48
N VAL A 39 0.68 -6.25 -2.49
CA VAL A 39 -0.07 -5.31 -3.35
C VAL A 39 -1.03 -4.46 -2.52
N GLY A 40 -1.76 -5.07 -1.58
CA GLY A 40 -2.64 -4.36 -0.66
C GLY A 40 -1.90 -3.34 0.21
N CYS A 41 -0.69 -3.67 0.68
CA CYS A 41 0.14 -2.75 1.45
C CYS A 41 0.61 -1.55 0.63
N VAL A 42 1.07 -1.79 -0.61
CA VAL A 42 1.48 -0.71 -1.52
C VAL A 42 0.31 0.21 -1.85
N PHE A 43 -0.87 -0.36 -2.14
CA PHE A 43 -2.08 0.41 -2.39
C PHE A 43 -2.51 1.25 -1.17
N GLY A 44 -2.46 0.67 0.03
CA GLY A 44 -2.74 1.40 1.28
C GLY A 44 -1.81 2.59 1.49
N ILE A 45 -0.51 2.43 1.23
CA ILE A 45 0.48 3.53 1.31
C ILE A 45 0.13 4.63 0.29
N PHE A 46 -0.19 4.26 -0.94
CA PHE A 46 -0.59 5.21 -1.98
C PHE A 46 -1.79 6.06 -1.55
N LEU A 47 -2.83 5.44 -0.99
CA LEU A 47 -4.00 6.17 -0.47
C LEU A 47 -3.63 7.14 0.65
N VAL A 48 -2.73 6.76 1.56
CA VAL A 48 -2.25 7.66 2.61
C VAL A 48 -1.52 8.86 2.00
N VAL A 49 -0.70 8.66 0.98
CA VAL A 49 0.00 9.76 0.27
C VAL A 49 -1.02 10.74 -0.32
N VAL A 50 -2.01 10.25 -1.06
CA VAL A 50 -3.07 11.09 -1.63
C VAL A 50 -3.82 11.85 -0.54
N HIS A 51 -4.10 11.20 0.60
CA HIS A 51 -4.74 11.85 1.72
C HIS A 51 -3.88 12.95 2.35
N VAL A 52 -2.57 12.74 2.46
CA VAL A 52 -1.62 13.77 2.92
C VAL A 52 -1.56 14.93 1.92
N MET A 53 -1.54 14.66 0.62
CA MET A 53 -1.59 15.69 -0.43
C MET A 53 -2.83 16.58 -0.28
N ASN A 54 -4.00 15.97 -0.09
CA ASN A 54 -5.23 16.73 0.16
C ASN A 54 -5.14 17.57 1.44
N LEU A 55 -4.54 17.08 2.53
CA LEU A 55 -4.35 17.84 3.77
C LEU A 55 -3.43 19.05 3.61
N VAL A 56 -2.45 19.00 2.70
CA VAL A 56 -1.56 20.13 2.40
C VAL A 56 -2.12 21.07 1.32
N GLY A 57 -3.39 20.90 0.93
CA GLY A 57 -4.07 21.73 -0.07
C GLY A 57 -3.73 21.38 -1.52
N VAL A 58 -3.08 20.23 -1.76
CA VAL A 58 -2.92 19.69 -3.11
C VAL A 58 -4.13 18.84 -3.41
N GLU A 59 -5.14 19.47 -4.00
CA GLU A 59 -6.39 18.84 -4.35
C GLU A 59 -6.20 17.87 -5.53
N THR A 60 -6.48 16.58 -5.30
CA THR A 60 -6.39 15.51 -6.30
C THR A 60 -7.76 15.15 -6.90
N GLY A 61 -8.73 16.08 -6.81
CA GLY A 61 -10.11 15.90 -7.27
C GLY A 61 -10.26 15.96 -8.80
N PRO A 62 -11.42 15.52 -9.34
CA PRO A 62 -11.72 15.59 -10.79
C PRO A 62 -11.59 17.00 -11.37
N GLU A 63 -11.92 18.02 -10.57
CA GLU A 63 -11.76 19.44 -10.88
C GLU A 63 -10.29 19.90 -10.98
N HIS A 64 -9.33 19.14 -10.45
CA HIS A 64 -7.90 19.45 -10.43
C HIS A 64 -7.05 18.47 -11.28
N GLY A 65 -7.69 17.56 -12.02
CA GLY A 65 -7.01 16.65 -12.94
C GLY A 65 -6.43 17.35 -14.16
N MET A 66 -5.25 16.93 -14.63
CA MET A 66 -4.56 17.50 -15.81
C MET A 66 -5.39 17.46 -17.11
N PHE A 67 -6.44 16.62 -17.15
CA PHE A 67 -7.36 16.50 -18.28
C PHE A 67 -8.75 17.10 -18.01
N GLY A 68 -8.96 17.76 -16.87
CA GLY A 68 -10.24 18.34 -16.49
C GLY A 68 -11.36 17.31 -16.33
N ARG A 69 -12.53 17.80 -15.93
CA ARG A 69 -13.73 16.98 -15.70
C ARG A 69 -14.31 16.54 -17.04
N PHE A 70 -14.13 15.29 -17.42
CA PHE A 70 -14.89 14.65 -18.51
C PHE A 70 -16.31 14.32 -18.06
#